data_AF-A0A2K2F379-F1
#
_entry.id   AF-A0A2K2F379-F1
#
_cell.length_a   1.000
_cell.length_b   1.000
_cell.length_c   1.000
_cell.angle_alpha   90.00
_cell.angle_beta   90.00
_cell.angle_gamma   90.00
#
_symmetry.space_group_name_H-M   'P 1'
#
loop_
_entity.id
_entity.type
_entity.pdbx_description
1 polymer ?
#
loop_
_entity_poly.entity_id
_entity_poly.type
_entity_poly.pdbx_seq_one_letter_code
_entity_poly.pdbx_strand_id
1 'polypeptide(L)' 'MLTHKDYRCRGYAQALMQRAVEIAESRSCCKIMLLTGSKDENALKFYEKCGFNSEDKTAFIKWIEG' A
#
# COMPACT_ATOMS: atom_id res chain seq x y z
N MET A 1 2.32 -0.49 -6.02
CA MET A 1 3.78 -0.70 -6.13
C MET A 1 4.03 -1.84 -7.09
N LEU A 2 4.92 -1.66 -8.07
CA LEU A 2 5.24 -2.69 -9.06
C LEU A 2 6.71 -3.08 -8.90
N THR A 3 6.98 -4.01 -7.99
CA THR A 3 8.29 -4.66 -7.91
C THR A 3 8.32 -5.77 -8.95
N HIS A 4 9.31 -5.72 -9.86
CA HIS A 4 9.58 -6.80 -10.80
C HIS A 4 9.68 -8.13 -10.03
N LYS A 5 9.13 -9.22 -10.58
CA LYS A 5 8.98 -10.50 -9.85
C LYS A 5 10.30 -10.96 -9.22
N ASP A 6 11.42 -10.75 -9.90
CA ASP A 6 12.77 -11.14 -9.46
C ASP A 6 13.37 -10.27 -8.33
N TYR A 7 12.73 -9.14 -8.00
CA TYR A 7 13.17 -8.21 -6.96
C TYR A 7 12.20 -8.14 -5.77
N ARG A 8 11.22 -9.05 -5.73
CA ARG A 8 10.40 -9.28 -4.53
C ARG A 8 11.27 -9.82 -3.39
N CYS A 9 10.82 -9.62 -2.15
CA CYS A 9 11.47 -10.13 -0.92
C CYS A 9 12.86 -9.54 -0.55
N ARG A 10 13.27 -8.39 -1.11
CA ARG A 10 14.55 -7.73 -0.77
C ARG A 10 14.44 -6.50 0.14
N GLY A 11 13.29 -6.28 0.78
CA GLY A 11 13.08 -5.17 1.73
C GLY A 11 12.92 -3.77 1.10
N TYR A 12 13.27 -3.57 -0.18
CA TYR A 12 13.12 -2.28 -0.88
C TYR A 12 11.69 -1.74 -0.85
N ALA A 13 10.71 -2.63 -0.98
CA ALA A 13 9.30 -2.25 -0.94
C ALA A 13 8.88 -1.71 0.42
N GLN A 14 9.35 -2.35 1.49
CA GLN A 14 9.07 -1.94 2.84
C GLN A 14 9.75 -0.61 3.18
N ALA A 15 11.03 -0.45 2.81
CA ALA A 15 11.78 0.79 3.03
C ALA A 15 11.13 1.98 2.32
N LEU A 16 10.66 1.80 1.09
CA LEU A 16 9.94 2.85 0.35
C LEU A 16 8.63 3.24 1.06
N MET A 17 7.84 2.25 1.49
CA MET A 17 6.58 2.50 2.19
C MET A 17 6.82 3.20 3.53
N GLN A 18 7.81 2.76 4.30
CA GLN A 18 8.20 3.40 5.55
C GLN A 18 8.60 4.86 5.32
N ARG A 19 9.40 5.12 4.29
CA ARG A 19 9.80 6.49 3.95
C ARG A 19 8.62 7.37 3.54
N ALA A 20 7.65 6.82 2.82
CA ALA A 20 6.44 7.55 2.47
C ALA A 20 5.60 7.91 3.71
N VAL A 21 5.53 7.00 4.70
CA VAL A 21 4.89 7.26 6.01
C VAL A 21 5.61 8.38 6.75
N GLU A 22 6.93 8.31 6.90
CA GLU A 22 7.72 9.35 7.57
C GLU A 22 7.51 10.74 6.94
N ILE A 23 7.47 10.81 5.61
CA ILE A 23 7.22 12.08 4.90
C ILE A 23 5.82 12.60 5.21
N ALA A 24 4.80 11.74 5.22
CA ALA A 24 3.44 12.14 5.53
C ALA A 24 3.30 12.62 6.98
N GLU A 25 3.92 11.92 7.94
CA GLU A 25 3.99 12.32 9.34
C GLU A 25 4.65 13.69 9.50
N SER A 26 5.78 13.91 8.81
CA SER A 26 6.50 15.20 8.85
C SER A 26 5.70 16.38 8.30
N ARG A 27 4.67 16.11 7.49
CA ARG A 27 3.79 17.12 6.86
C ARG A 27 2.44 17.25 7.57
N SER A 28 2.28 16.64 8.75
CA SER A 28 1.00 16.56 9.48
C SER A 28 -0.15 16.00 8.63
N CYS A 29 0.14 15.09 7.70
CA CYS A 29 -0.90 14.38 6.98
C CYS A 29 -1.57 13.39 7.93
N CYS A 30 -2.87 13.56 8.16
CA CYS A 30 -3.61 12.74 9.11
C CYS A 30 -3.84 11.29 8.65
N LYS A 31 -3.59 10.96 7.37
CA LYS A 31 -3.88 9.62 6.82
C LYS A 31 -3.16 9.33 5.51
N ILE A 32 -2.72 8.08 5.33
CA ILE A 32 -2.33 7.51 4.03
C ILE A 32 -3.39 6.46 3.65
N MET A 33 -3.81 6.46 2.39
CA MET A 33 -4.72 5.46 1.84
C MET A 33 -4.01 4.67 0.75
N LEU A 34 -4.17 3.34 0.78
CA LEU A 34 -3.62 2.43 -0.21
C LEU A 34 -4.76 1.67 -0.86
N LEU A 35 -4.87 1.78 -2.19
CA LEU A 35 -5.81 1.01 -3.00
C LEU A 35 -5.03 0.01 -3.84
N THR A 36 -5.45 -1.26 -3.81
CA THR A 36 -4.84 -2.34 -4.57
C THR A 36 -5.92 -3.17 -5.24
N GLY A 37 -5.78 -3.44 -6.55
CA GLY A 37 -6.59 -4.42 -7.26
C GLY A 37 -6.05 -5.85 -7.15
N SER A 38 -4.92 -6.04 -6.45
CA SER A 38 -4.30 -7.35 -6.28
C SER A 38 -5.16 -8.26 -5.40
N LYS A 39 -5.43 -9.47 -5.90
CA LYS A 39 -6.04 -10.56 -5.12
C LYS A 39 -4.99 -11.52 -4.53
N ASP A 40 -3.70 -11.26 -4.76
CA ASP A 40 -2.60 -12.06 -4.23
C ASP A 40 -2.46 -11.83 -2.71
N GLU A 41 -2.67 -12.89 -1.93
CA GLU A 41 -2.54 -12.85 -0.47
C GLU A 41 -1.18 -12.34 0.00
N ASN A 42 -0.10 -12.63 -0.73
CA ASN A 42 1.24 -12.18 -0.34
C ASN A 42 1.36 -10.66 -0.44
N ALA A 43 0.67 -10.06 -1.41
CA ALA A 43 0.60 -8.61 -1.54
C ALA A 43 -0.23 -7.99 -0.41
N LEU A 44 -1.35 -8.62 -0.03
CA LEU A 44 -2.18 -8.16 1.08
C LEU A 44 -1.44 -8.22 2.42
N LYS A 45 -0.86 -9.38 2.75
CA LYS A 45 -0.02 -9.58 3.96
C LYS A 45 1.17 -8.62 4.01
N PHE A 46 1.71 -8.23 2.86
CA PHE A 46 2.78 -7.23 2.80
C PHE A 46 2.27 -5.84 3.22
N TYR A 47 1.10 -5.41 2.77
CA TYR A 47 0.54 -4.12 3.17
C TYR A 47 0.13 -4.11 4.65
N GLU A 48 -0.43 -5.20 5.16
CA GLU A 48 -0.69 -5.38 6.60
C GLU A 48 0.60 -5.24 7.41
N LYS A 49 1.70 -5.88 6.98
CA LYS A 49 3.03 -5.74 7.61
C LYS A 49 3.58 -4.31 7.57
N CYS A 50 3.12 -3.48 6.63
CA CYS A 50 3.47 -2.06 6.55
C CYS A 50 2.56 -1.16 7.41
N GLY A 51 1.64 -1.74 8.21
CA GLY A 51 0.75 -1.01 9.11
C GLY A 51 -0.57 -0.55 8.49
N PHE A 52 -0.91 -1.02 7.29
CA PHE A 52 -2.20 -0.70 6.67
C PHE A 52 -3.30 -1.63 7.20
N ASN A 53 -4.42 -1.06 7.60
CA ASN A 53 -5.63 -1.81 7.92
C ASN A 53 -6.58 -1.86 6.71
N SER A 54 -7.08 -3.05 6.38
CA SER A 54 -8.11 -3.27 5.34
C SER A 54 -9.55 -3.28 5.85
N GLU A 55 -9.77 -3.30 7.17
CA GLU A 55 -11.09 -3.49 7.80
C GLU A 55 -11.79 -2.16 8.15
N ASP A 56 -11.03 -1.10 8.48
CA ASP A 56 -11.61 0.15 9.03
C ASP A 56 -12.37 1.01 8.01
N LYS A 57 -12.18 0.75 6.70
CA LYS A 57 -12.71 1.62 5.64
C LYS A 57 -13.23 0.81 4.46
N THR A 58 -14.51 1.00 4.15
CA THR A 58 -15.14 0.53 2.92
C THR A 58 -14.81 1.47 1.77
N ALA A 59 -14.20 0.96 0.70
CA ALA A 59 -13.94 1.71 -0.53
C ALA A 59 -14.93 1.31 -1.64
N PHE A 60 -15.36 2.28 -2.43
CA PHE A 60 -16.21 2.08 -3.62
C PHE A 60 -15.46 2.56 -4.86
N ILE A 61 -15.51 1.79 -5.94
CA ILE A 61 -14.88 2.14 -7.22
C ILE A 61 -15.97 2.07 -8.30
N LYS A 62 -16.11 3.15 -9.08
CA LYS A 62 -16.96 3.18 -10.28
C LYS A 62 -16.08 3.44 -11.49
N TRP A 63 -15.99 2.46 -12.38
CA TRP A 63 -15.34 2.60 -13.67
C TRP A 63 -16.33 3.26 -14.64
N ILE A 64 -15.86 4.23 -15.41
CA ILE A 64 -16.59 4.77 -16.57
C ILE A 64 -15.73 4.41 -17.77
N GLU A 65 -16.17 3.42 -18.53
CA GLU A 65 -15.62 3.16 -19.86
C GLU A 65 -16.24 4.18 -20.82
N GLY A 66 -15.40 4.90 -21.54
CA GLY A 66 -15.76 5.73 -22.67
C GLY A 66 -15.29 5.07 -23.95
#